data_AF-Q2JU58-F1
#
_entry.id   AF-Q2JU58-F1
#
_cell.length_a   1.000
_cell.length_b   1.000
_cell.length_c   1.000
_cell.angle_alpha   90.00
_cell.angle_beta   90.00
_cell.angle_gamma   90.00
#
_symmetry.space_group_name_H-M   'P 1'
#
loop_
_entity.id
_entity.type
_entity.pdbx_description
1 polymer ?
#
loop_
_entity_poly.entity_id
_entity_poly.type
_entity_poly.pdbx_seq_one_letter_code
_entity_poly.pdbx_strand_id
1 'polypeptide(L)' 'MTIRSIVEEVLQTRHFTSEHESLIYRLLCDRCFDEADLKALAYLSDAMVQGIVQH' A
#
# COMPACT_ATOMS: atom_id res chain seq x y z
N MET A 1 -3.04 9.53 -8.05
CA MET A 1 -3.10 8.31 -7.21
C MET A 1 -2.11 8.52 -6.06
N THR A 2 -2.49 8.21 -4.83
CA THR A 2 -1.67 8.38 -3.61
C THR A 2 -1.40 7.03 -2.97
N ILE A 3 -0.44 6.96 -2.05
CA ILE A 3 -0.16 5.72 -1.29
C ILE A 3 -1.42 5.24 -0.58
N ARG A 4 -2.18 6.13 0.05
CA ARG A 4 -3.46 5.81 0.68
C ARG A 4 -4.50 5.22 -0.26
N SER A 5 -4.65 5.78 -1.47
CA SER A 5 -5.65 5.24 -2.42
C SER A 5 -5.28 3.86 -2.94
N ILE A 6 -3.98 3.57 -3.12
CA ILE A 6 -3.49 2.22 -3.46
C ILE A 6 -3.76 1.25 -2.30
N VAL A 7 -3.43 1.65 -1.07
CA VAL A 7 -3.65 0.82 0.13
C VAL A 7 -5.14 0.52 0.32
N GLU A 8 -6.02 1.51 0.16
CA GLU A 8 -7.48 1.32 0.25
C GLU A 8 -7.99 0.33 -0.79
N GLU A 9 -7.54 0.45 -2.05
CA GLU A 9 -7.89 -0.48 -3.13
C GLU A 9 -7.44 -1.91 -2.81
N VAL A 10 -6.21 -2.09 -2.36
CA VAL A 10 -5.65 -3.40 -1.98
C VAL A 10 -6.44 -4.02 -0.83
N LEU A 11 -6.87 -3.23 0.15
CA LEU A 11 -7.67 -3.73 1.28
C LEU A 11 -9.10 -4.11 0.87
N GLN A 12 -9.69 -3.36 -0.07
CA GLN A 12 -11.02 -3.67 -0.62
C GLN A 12 -10.99 -4.95 -1.46
N THR A 13 -9.98 -5.07 -2.33
CA THR A 13 -9.83 -6.22 -3.24
C THR A 13 -9.20 -7.42 -2.55
N ARG A 14 -8.49 -7.22 -1.43
CA ARG A 14 -7.64 -8.20 -0.73
C ARG A 14 -6.50 -8.75 -1.58
N HIS A 15 -6.13 -8.04 -2.63
CA HIS A 15 -5.08 -8.45 -3.57
C HIS A 15 -4.03 -7.34 -3.70
N PHE A 16 -2.81 -7.67 -3.31
CA PHE A 16 -1.63 -6.87 -3.58
C PHE A 16 -0.93 -7.45 -4.81
N THR A 17 -0.50 -6.60 -5.74
CA THR A 17 0.05 -7.04 -7.04
C THR A 17 1.36 -6.30 -7.29
N SER A 18 2.14 -6.80 -8.25
CA SER A 18 3.38 -6.14 -8.67
C SER A 18 3.17 -4.72 -9.21
N GLU A 19 1.97 -4.42 -9.74
CA GLU A 19 1.59 -3.06 -10.15
C GLU A 19 1.45 -2.14 -8.93
N HIS A 20 0.74 -2.58 -7.89
CA HIS A 20 0.62 -1.84 -6.63
C HIS A 20 1.99 -1.57 -6.00
N GLU A 21 2.87 -2.58 -5.97
CA GLU A 21 4.25 -2.45 -5.49
C GLU A 21 5.03 -1.38 -6.27
N SER A 22 4.96 -1.43 -7.60
CA SER A 22 5.65 -0.48 -8.48
C SER A 22 5.17 0.95 -8.28
N LEU A 23 3.86 1.14 -8.10
CA LEU A 23 3.26 2.45 -7.84
C LEU A 23 3.67 3.02 -6.47
N ILE A 24 3.64 2.20 -5.42
CA ILE A 24 4.10 2.60 -4.08
C ILE A 24 5.59 2.96 -4.12
N TYR A 25 6.42 2.14 -4.76
CA TYR A 25 7.86 2.40 -4.89
C TYR A 25 8.13 3.76 -5.55
N ARG A 26 7.44 4.06 -6.66
CA ARG A 26 7.57 5.34 -7.35
C ARG A 26 7.20 6.53 -6.45
N LEU A 27 6.09 6.44 -5.73
CA LEU A 27 5.65 7.49 -4.81
C LEU A 27 6.64 7.73 -3.65
N LEU A 28 7.27 6.67 -3.15
CA LEU A 28 8.33 6.76 -2.15
C LEU A 28 9.60 7.42 -2.71
N CYS A 29 9.99 7.09 -3.94
CA CYS A 29 11.13 7.71 -4.63
C CYS A 29 10.93 9.22 -4.84
N ASP A 30 9.71 9.63 -5.18
CA ASP A 30 9.36 11.04 -5.37
C ASP A 30 9.27 11.82 -4.03
N ARG A 31 9.48 11.15 -2.89
CA ARG A 31 9.38 11.71 -1.52
C ARG A 31 8.08 12.45 -1.24
N CYS A 32 7.02 12.05 -1.93
CA CYS A 32 5.70 12.67 -1.85
C CYS A 32 4.81 11.85 -0.91
N PHE A 33 5.15 11.81 0.37
CA PHE A 33 4.38 11.09 1.39
C PHE A 33 4.42 11.80 2.75
N ASP A 34 3.36 11.63 3.51
CA ASP A 34 3.23 12.12 4.89
C ASP A 34 3.15 10.98 5.92
N GLU A 35 2.97 11.34 7.19
CA GLU A 35 2.84 10.35 8.28
C GLU A 35 1.61 9.43 8.09
N ALA A 36 0.52 9.92 7.49
CA ALA A 36 -0.67 9.12 7.25
C ALA A 36 -0.43 8.07 6.16
N ASP A 37 0.36 8.42 5.14
CA ASP A 37 0.79 7.47 4.12
C ASP A 37 1.68 6.36 4.72
N LEU A 38 2.60 6.70 5.63
CA LEU A 38 3.40 5.71 6.34
C LEU A 38 2.56 4.78 7.22
N LYS A 39 1.55 5.33 7.92
CA LYS A 39 0.59 4.52 8.70
C LYS A 39 -0.22 3.57 7.81
N ALA A 40 -0.62 4.02 6.61
CA ALA A 40 -1.33 3.19 5.66
C ALA A 40 -0.45 2.01 5.18
N LEU A 41 0.84 2.25 4.90
CA LEU A 41 1.78 1.18 4.55
C LEU A 41 2.02 0.20 5.70
N ALA A 42 2.13 0.69 6.93
CA ALA A 42 2.27 -0.18 8.10
C ALA A 42 1.04 -1.08 8.27
N TYR A 43 -0.16 -0.54 8.08
CA TYR A 43 -1.41 -1.31 8.12
C TYR A 43 -1.49 -2.34 6.98
N LEU A 44 -1.08 -1.98 5.77
CA LEU A 44 -0.99 -2.91 4.64
C LEU A 44 -0.05 -4.08 4.95
N SER A 45 1.14 -3.79 5.50
CA SER A 45 2.10 -4.82 5.89
C SER A 45 1.53 -5.77 6.95
N ASP A 46 0.81 -5.24 7.94
CA ASP A 46 0.14 -6.05 8.97
C ASP A 46 -0.96 -6.94 8.36
N ALA A 47 -1.78 -6.39 7.46
CA ALA A 47 -2.82 -7.14 6.77
C ALA A 47 -2.26 -8.28 5.89
N MET A 48 -1.09 -8.09 5.27
CA MET A 48 -0.38 -9.14 4.53
C MET A 48 0.13 -10.24 5.47
N VAL A 49 0.74 -9.87 6.61
CA VAL A 49 1.23 -10.84 7.61
C VAL A 49 0.09 -11.66 8.20
N GLN A 50 -1.07 -11.04 8.42
CA GLN A 50 -2.28 -11.72 8.89
C GLN A 50 -2.98 -12.58 7.82
N GLY A 51 -2.50 -12.54 6.57
CA GLY A 51 -3.09 -13.26 5.44
C GLY A 51 -4.45 -12.70 4.99
N ILE A 52 -4.80 -11.48 5.40
CA ILE A 52 -6.01 -10.78 4.95
C ILE A 52 -5.85 -10.35 3.49
N VAL A 53 -4.65 -9.89 3.14
CA VAL A 53 -4.24 -9.51 1.79
C VAL A 53 -3.30 -10.57 1.23
N GLN A 54 -3.58 -11.01 0.01
CA GLN A 54 -2.73 -11.95 -0.71
C GLN A 54 -1.84 -11.20 -1.70
N HIS A 55 -0.57 -11.61 -1.79
CA HIS A 55 0.42 -11.13 -2.75
C HIS A 55 0.56 -12.12 -3.92
#